data_AF-A0A3C1C8U0-F1
#
_entry.id   AF-A0A3C1C8U0-F1
#
_cell.length_a   1.000
_cell.length_b   1.000
_cell.length_c   1.000
_cell.angle_alpha   90.00
_cell.angle_beta   90.00
_cell.angle_gamma   90.00
#
_symmetry.space_group_name_H-M   'P 1'
#
loop_
_entity.id
_entity.type
_entity.pdbx_description
1 polymer ?
#
loop_
_entity_poly.entity_id
_entity_poly.type
_entity_poly.pdbx_seq_one_letter_code
_entity_poly.pdbx_strand_id
1 'polypeptide(L)'
;MRRLASLLSFLFHPVFVPVYFLLFLLYVHPIHFLGYTGPQKKIVLLQSIALFTFFPLVTVALLKALGFISSIQLKEQKDRIIPLVASGIWYFWIWYVWKNIPGQPSVTIHYALGVWL
;
A
#
# COMPACT_ATOMS: atom_id res chain seq x y z
N MET A 1 -0.77 -13.16 -26.54
CA MET A 1 0.30 -12.63 -25.66
C MET A 1 -0.07 -11.30 -24.98
N ARG A 2 -0.58 -10.28 -25.69
CA ARG A 2 -0.87 -8.94 -25.11
C ARG A 2 -1.81 -8.93 -23.88
N ARG A 3 -2.90 -9.72 -23.89
CA ARG A 3 -3.82 -9.84 -22.73
C ARG A 3 -3.14 -10.40 -21.48
N LEU A 4 -2.27 -11.39 -21.66
CA LEU A 4 -1.55 -12.05 -20.57
C LEU A 4 -0.52 -11.09 -19.97
N ALA A 5 0.20 -10.34 -20.81
CA ALA A 5 1.10 -9.28 -20.36
C ALA A 5 0.38 -8.19 -19.56
N SER A 6 -0.78 -7.70 -20.05
CA SER A 6 -1.55 -6.68 -19.33
C SER A 6 -2.06 -7.18 -17.97
N LEU A 7 -2.47 -8.45 -17.88
CA LEU A 7 -2.91 -9.04 -16.62
C LEU A 7 -1.76 -9.17 -15.63
N LEU A 8 -0.58 -9.62 -16.07
CA LEU A 8 0.61 -9.70 -15.23
C LEU A 8 1.08 -8.31 -14.77
N SER A 9 1.09 -7.32 -15.65
CA SER A 9 1.44 -5.94 -15.27
C SER A 9 0.48 -5.35 -14.25
N PHE A 10 -0.81 -5.69 -14.33
CA PHE A 10 -1.80 -5.25 -13.34
C PHE A 10 -1.58 -5.94 -11.99
N LEU A 11 -1.42 -7.27 -11.98
CA LEU A 11 -1.24 -8.03 -10.75
C LEU A 11 0.07 -7.66 -10.03
N PHE A 12 1.17 -7.55 -10.78
CA PHE A 12 2.49 -7.22 -10.23
C PHE A 12 2.78 -5.72 -10.28
N HIS A 13 1.75 -4.87 -10.28
CA HIS A 13 1.97 -3.43 -10.20
C HIS A 13 2.65 -3.09 -8.86
N PRO A 14 3.69 -2.22 -8.85
CA PRO A 14 4.41 -1.82 -7.64
C PRO A 14 3.56 -1.35 -6.44
N VAL A 15 2.34 -0.85 -6.67
CA VAL A 15 1.42 -0.40 -5.61
C VAL A 15 0.92 -1.55 -4.72
N PHE A 16 0.96 -2.79 -5.22
CA PHE A 16 0.56 -3.98 -4.47
C PHE A 16 1.72 -4.64 -3.72
N VAL A 17 2.98 -4.26 -4.02
CA VAL A 17 4.18 -4.83 -3.37
C VAL A 17 4.09 -4.75 -1.84
N PRO A 18 3.63 -3.63 -1.24
CA PRO A 18 3.49 -3.59 0.21
C PRO A 18 2.51 -4.65 0.74
N VAL A 19 1.35 -4.79 0.09
CA VAL A 19 0.33 -5.75 0.49
C VAL A 19 0.85 -7.19 0.37
N TYR A 20 1.60 -7.51 -0.69
CA TYR A 20 2.17 -8.85 -0.86
C TYR A 20 3.18 -9.20 0.23
N PHE A 21 4.06 -8.25 0.58
CA PHE A 21 5.03 -8.49 1.64
C PHE A 21 4.35 -8.67 3.00
N LEU A 22 3.31 -7.90 3.29
CA LEU A 22 2.54 -8.06 4.51
C LEU A 22 1.76 -9.38 4.56
N LEU A 23 1.20 -9.84 3.43
CA LEU A 23 0.59 -11.17 3.33
C LEU A 23 1.59 -12.26 3.69
N PHE A 24 2.81 -12.18 3.17
CA PHE A 24 3.90 -13.08 3.54
C PHE A 24 4.19 -13.01 5.05
N LEU A 25 4.32 -11.81 5.61
CA LEU A 25 4.57 -11.63 7.05
C LEU A 25 3.46 -12.19 7.94
N LEU A 26 2.19 -12.04 7.56
CA LEU A 26 1.04 -12.47 8.37
C LEU A 26 0.79 -13.98 8.34
N TYR A 27 0.99 -14.62 7.17
CA TYR A 27 0.53 -15.99 6.92
C TYR A 27 1.65 -17.00 6.67
N VAL A 28 2.83 -16.56 6.24
CA VAL A 28 3.96 -17.44 5.92
C VAL A 28 5.04 -17.33 6.99
N HIS A 29 5.34 -16.12 7.46
CA HIS A 29 6.39 -15.94 8.46
C HIS A 29 5.97 -16.50 9.84
N PRO A 30 6.74 -17.42 10.43
CA PRO A 30 6.27 -18.21 11.58
C PRO A 30 6.23 -17.44 12.90
N ILE A 31 7.10 -16.45 13.11
CA ILE A 31 7.38 -15.90 14.46
C ILE A 31 6.69 -14.56 14.74
N HIS A 32 6.72 -13.65 13.75
CA HIS A 32 6.35 -12.25 13.93
C HIS A 32 4.90 -11.97 14.33
N PHE A 33 3.98 -12.90 14.06
CA PHE A 33 2.55 -12.80 14.42
C PHE A 33 2.09 -14.01 15.24
N LEU A 34 3.01 -14.62 16.01
CA LEU A 34 2.63 -15.61 17.01
C LEU A 34 1.68 -14.97 18.03
N GLY A 35 0.56 -15.64 18.30
CA GLY A 35 -0.49 -15.13 19.20
C GLY A 35 -1.55 -14.24 18.54
N TYR A 36 -1.41 -13.86 17.26
CA TYR A 36 -2.47 -13.16 16.54
C TYR A 36 -3.57 -14.14 16.12
N THR A 37 -4.81 -13.84 16.50
CA THR A 37 -6.00 -14.53 16.04
C THR A 37 -6.28 -14.23 14.56
N GLY A 38 -7.04 -15.11 13.88
CA GLY A 38 -7.45 -14.91 12.49
C GLY A 38 -8.08 -13.54 12.21
N PRO A 39 -9.02 -13.04 13.05
CA PRO A 39 -9.59 -11.70 12.89
C PRO A 39 -8.56 -10.57 12.99
N GLN A 40 -7.61 -10.65 13.93
CA GLN A 40 -6.56 -9.63 14.07
C GLN A 40 -5.68 -9.55 12.82
N LYS A 41 -5.27 -10.70 12.26
CA LYS A 41 -4.51 -10.74 11.00
C LYS A 41 -5.30 -10.13 9.84
N LYS A 42 -6.60 -10.38 9.76
CA LYS A 42 -7.49 -9.79 8.74
C LYS A 42 -7.59 -8.27 8.88
N ILE A 43 -7.69 -7.74 10.10
CA ILE A 43 -7.73 -6.28 10.34
C ILE A 43 -6.45 -5.62 9.83
N VAL A 44 -5.28 -6.17 10.19
CA VAL A 44 -3.98 -5.65 9.73
C VAL A 44 -3.89 -5.68 8.20
N LEU A 45 -4.30 -6.78 7.57
CA LEU A 45 -4.34 -6.90 6.11
C LEU A 45 -5.27 -5.87 5.46
N LEU A 46 -6.48 -5.67 6.00
CA LEU A 46 -7.45 -4.71 5.47
C LEU A 46 -6.94 -3.26 5.59
N GLN A 47 -6.34 -2.91 6.73
CA GLN A 47 -5.71 -1.60 6.93
C GLN A 47 -4.63 -1.34 5.88
N SER A 48 -3.81 -2.35 5.59
CA SER A 48 -2.73 -2.21 4.61
C SER A 48 -3.22 -2.16 3.17
N ILE A 49 -4.24 -2.94 2.79
CA ILE A 49 -4.89 -2.79 1.49
C ILE A 49 -5.49 -1.40 1.35
N ALA A 50 -6.15 -0.90 2.40
CA ALA A 50 -6.76 0.41 2.39
C ALA A 50 -5.70 1.51 2.19
N LEU A 51 -4.66 1.53 3.01
CA LEU A 51 -3.72 2.64 3.10
C LEU A 51 -2.56 2.57 2.09
N PHE A 52 -2.04 1.38 1.77
CA PHE A 52 -0.95 1.27 0.78
C PHE A 52 -1.46 1.23 -0.67
N THR A 53 -2.73 0.86 -0.90
CA THR A 53 -3.22 0.65 -2.26
C THR A 53 -4.48 1.47 -2.55
N PHE A 54 -5.57 1.23 -1.81
CA PHE A 54 -6.86 1.83 -2.14
C PHE A 54 -6.82 3.37 -2.12
N PHE A 55 -6.33 3.97 -1.03
CA PHE A 55 -6.27 5.43 -0.92
C PHE A 55 -5.35 6.10 -1.94
N PRO A 56 -4.11 5.62 -2.18
CA PRO A 56 -3.28 6.12 -3.28
C PRO A 56 -3.95 6.04 -4.66
N LEU A 57 -4.59 4.92 -4.98
CA LEU A 57 -5.29 4.75 -6.26
C LEU A 57 -6.51 5.67 -6.39
N VAL A 58 -7.29 5.82 -5.31
CA VAL A 58 -8.40 6.77 -5.24
C VAL A 58 -7.89 8.20 -5.43
N THR A 59 -6.76 8.56 -4.82
CA THR A 59 -6.15 9.88 -5.05
C THR A 59 -5.82 10.09 -6.52
N VAL A 60 -5.17 9.13 -7.20
CA VAL A 60 -4.90 9.24 -8.66
C VAL A 60 -6.19 9.37 -9.47
N ALA A 61 -7.22 8.61 -9.14
CA ALA A 61 -8.51 8.69 -9.82
C ALA A 61 -9.17 10.06 -9.64
N LEU A 62 -9.13 10.63 -8.44
CA LEU A 62 -9.64 11.97 -8.14
C LEU A 62 -8.85 13.06 -8.88
N LEU A 63 -7.51 12.99 -8.88
CA LEU A 63 -6.66 13.92 -9.63
C LEU A 63 -7.01 13.91 -11.13
N LYS A 64 -7.32 12.72 -11.67
CA LYS A 64 -7.74 12.59 -13.06
C LYS A 64 -9.12 13.19 -13.30
N ALA A 65 -10.08 12.91 -12.41
CA ALA A 65 -11.45 13.42 -12.51
C ALA A 65 -11.51 14.96 -12.40
N LEU A 66 -10.65 15.55 -11.59
CA LEU A 66 -10.53 17.01 -11.41
C LEU A 66 -9.69 17.70 -12.50
N GLY A 67 -9.08 16.94 -13.42
CA GLY A 67 -8.27 17.50 -14.51
C GLY A 67 -6.86 17.93 -14.11
N PHE A 68 -6.36 17.54 -12.93
CA PHE A 68 -5.00 17.85 -12.50
C PHE A 68 -3.93 16.98 -13.17
N ILE A 69 -4.30 15.78 -13.65
CA ILE A 69 -3.41 14.91 -14.44
C ILE A 69 -4.03 14.55 -15.80
N SER A 70 -3.18 14.39 -16.80
CA SER A 70 -3.61 14.12 -18.18
C SER A 70 -4.03 12.67 -18.41
N SER A 71 -3.51 11.71 -17.65
CA SER A 71 -3.72 10.27 -17.85
C SER A 71 -3.44 9.48 -16.57
N ILE A 72 -4.20 8.39 -16.34
CA ILE A 72 -3.98 7.46 -15.21
C ILE A 72 -2.62 6.75 -15.33
N GLN A 73 -2.11 6.57 -16.55
CA GLN A 73 -0.80 5.98 -16.80
C GLN A 73 0.36 6.95 -16.50
N LEU A 74 0.08 8.20 -16.11
CA LEU A 74 1.07 9.19 -15.69
C LEU A 74 2.26 9.30 -16.67
N LYS A 75 1.98 9.51 -17.96
CA LYS A 75 3.01 9.53 -19.01
C LYS A 75 4.03 10.65 -18.80
N GLU A 76 3.55 11.81 -18.38
CA GLU A 76 4.36 13.00 -18.13
C GLU A 76 4.99 13.00 -16.73
N GLN A 77 6.21 13.56 -16.60
CA GLN A 77 6.90 13.65 -15.31
C GLN A 77 6.13 14.54 -14.32
N LYS A 78 5.57 15.66 -14.79
CA LYS A 78 4.77 16.58 -13.96
C LYS A 78 3.54 15.91 -13.34
N ASP A 79 2.92 14.98 -14.07
CA ASP A 79 1.71 14.28 -13.62
C ASP A 79 2.02 13.30 -12.49
N ARG A 80 3.30 12.93 -12.29
CA ARG A 80 3.73 11.98 -11.25
C ARG A 80 3.98 12.63 -9.89
N ILE A 81 4.25 13.94 -9.85
CA ILE A 81 4.66 14.63 -8.62
C ILE A 81 3.55 14.53 -7.55
N ILE A 82 2.32 14.94 -7.90
CA ILE A 82 1.20 14.94 -6.94
C ILE A 82 0.83 13.51 -6.49
N PRO A 83 0.68 12.51 -7.40
CA PRO A 83 0.48 11.12 -7.00
C PRO A 83 1.54 10.55 -6.07
N LEU A 84 2.82 10.83 -6.32
CA LEU A 84 3.92 10.31 -5.49
C LEU A 84 3.90 10.93 -4.10
N VAL A 85 3.71 12.26 -4.00
CA VAL A 85 3.58 12.95 -2.71
C VAL A 85 2.38 12.43 -1.94
N ALA A 86 1.22 12.30 -2.59
CA ALA A 86 0.01 11.79 -1.95
C ALA A 86 0.18 10.35 -1.45
N SER A 87 0.81 9.48 -2.26
CA SER A 87 1.13 8.10 -1.84
C SER A 87 2.07 8.10 -0.62
N GLY A 88 3.10 8.96 -0.65
CA GLY A 88 4.01 9.14 0.49
C GLY A 88 3.30 9.60 1.77
N ILE A 89 2.30 10.49 1.67
CA ILE A 89 1.47 10.90 2.81
C ILE A 89 0.69 9.71 3.38
N TRP A 90 0.07 8.89 2.54
CA TRP A 90 -0.65 7.70 3.00
C TRP A 90 0.28 6.66 3.65
N TYR A 91 1.48 6.49 3.11
CA TYR A 91 2.48 5.55 3.65
C TYR A 91 3.04 6.04 4.99
N PHE A 92 3.30 7.34 5.10
CA PHE A 92 3.61 7.96 6.38
C PHE A 92 2.48 7.78 7.39
N TRP A 93 1.23 7.98 6.95
CA TRP A 93 0.07 7.93 7.82
C TRP A 93 -0.12 6.56 8.46
N ILE A 94 -0.02 5.47 7.68
CA ILE A 94 -0.14 4.12 8.25
C ILE A 94 0.98 3.84 9.26
N TRP A 95 2.22 4.24 8.98
CA TRP A 95 3.31 4.13 9.94
C TRP A 95 3.01 4.90 11.23
N TYR A 96 2.59 6.16 11.10
CA TYR A 96 2.29 7.02 12.23
C TYR A 96 1.18 6.42 13.10
N VAL A 97 0.09 5.97 12.49
CA VAL A 97 -1.01 5.33 13.20
C VAL A 97 -0.55 4.06 13.92
N TRP A 98 0.13 3.16 13.21
CA TRP A 98 0.60 1.89 13.78
C TRP A 98 1.62 2.09 14.91
N LYS A 99 2.50 3.09 14.81
CA LYS A 99 3.44 3.44 15.87
C LYS A 99 2.74 3.88 17.17
N ASN A 100 1.55 4.46 17.07
CA ASN A 100 0.81 5.04 18.20
C ASN A 100 -0.33 4.14 18.73
N ILE A 101 -0.56 2.96 18.15
CA ILE A 101 -1.55 1.99 18.65
C ILE A 101 -0.88 1.05 19.67
N PRO A 102 -1.39 0.97 20.92
CA PRO A 102 -0.91 0.01 21.89
C PRO A 102 -1.09 -1.44 21.40
N GLY A 103 -0.06 -2.27 21.57
CA GLY A 103 -0.09 -3.68 21.17
C GLY A 103 0.13 -3.95 19.68
N GLN A 104 0.41 -2.91 18.88
CA GLN A 104 0.80 -3.09 17.49
C GLN A 104 2.17 -3.80 17.39
N PRO A 105 2.35 -4.79 16.51
CA PRO A 105 3.60 -5.54 16.42
C PRO A 105 4.72 -4.66 15.88
N SER A 106 5.89 -4.69 16.54
CA SER A 106 7.06 -3.90 16.12
C SER A 106 7.44 -4.14 14.67
N VAL A 107 7.32 -5.39 14.17
CA VAL A 107 7.56 -5.74 12.76
C VAL A 107 6.73 -4.89 11.80
N THR A 108 5.45 -4.64 12.09
CA THR A 108 4.57 -3.86 11.22
C THR A 108 4.95 -2.38 11.21
N ILE A 109 5.40 -1.86 12.35
CA ILE A 109 5.84 -0.47 12.49
C ILE A 109 7.13 -0.25 11.69
N HIS A 110 8.14 -1.11 11.85
CA HIS A 110 9.39 -1.02 11.08
C HIS A 110 9.15 -1.23 9.59
N TYR A 111 8.26 -2.18 9.25
CA TYR A 111 7.88 -2.44 7.88
C TYR A 111 7.20 -1.23 7.23
N ALA A 112 6.20 -0.63 7.89
CA ALA A 112 5.53 0.57 7.38
C ALA A 112 6.48 1.76 7.23
N LEU A 113 7.44 1.91 8.16
CA LEU A 113 8.50 2.92 8.04
C LEU A 113 9.35 2.67 6.78
N GLY A 114 9.76 1.43 6.55
CA GLY A 114 10.55 1.05 5.38
C GLY A 114 9.80 1.14 4.04
N VAL A 115 8.47 1.11 4.03
CA VAL A 115 7.67 1.38 2.82
C VAL A 115 7.58 2.88 2.53
N TRP A 116 7.61 3.71 3.57
CA TRP A 116 7.53 5.16 3.42
C TRP A 116 8.85 5.81 2.98
N LEU A 117 9.98 5.32 3.51
CA LEU A 117 11.34 5.77 3.18
C LEU A 117 11.79 5.29 1.79
#